data_AF-T0Z2F6-F1
#
_entry.id   AF-T0Z2F6-F1
#
_cell.length_a   1.000
_cell.length_b   1.000
_cell.length_c   1.000
_cell.angle_alpha   90.00
_cell.angle_beta   90.00
_cell.angle_gamma   90.00
#
_symmetry.space_group_name_H-M   'P 1'
#
loop_
_entity.id
_entity.type
_entity.pdbx_description
1 polymer ?
#
loop_
_entity_poly.entity_id
_entity_poly.type
_entity_poly.pdbx_seq_one_letter_code
_entity_poly.pdbx_strand_id
1 'polypeptide(L)'
;LATESFISAASFQETTRVLTEAAVRGLQDDLRGLKENVIVGRLIPAGTGFATHRSRRRLTEDTGRRTFMEVGGSVPEVDDSSSVSEESESTAG
;
A
#
# COMPACT_ATOMS: atom_id res chain seq x y z
N LEU A 1 -6.20 19.33 -1.86
CA LEU A 1 -4.88 18.64 -1.83
C LEU A 1 -4.77 17.84 -0.53
N ALA A 2 -5.64 16.85 -0.32
CA ALA A 2 -5.54 15.96 0.83
C ALA A 2 -4.89 14.66 0.35
N THR A 3 -3.58 14.52 0.57
CA THR A 3 -2.90 13.23 0.47
C THR A 3 -3.03 12.54 1.83
N GLU A 4 -3.30 11.25 1.87
CA GLU A 4 -3.36 10.50 3.13
C GLU A 4 -2.00 10.46 3.84
N SER A 5 -0.92 10.59 3.09
CA SER A 5 0.44 10.70 3.61
C SER A 5 0.77 12.12 4.05
N PHE A 6 1.18 12.27 5.30
CA PHE A 6 1.69 13.54 5.81
C PHE A 6 3.11 13.84 5.29
N ILE A 7 3.91 12.81 4.95
CA ILE A 7 5.26 12.99 4.36
C ILE A 7 5.16 13.60 2.96
N SER A 8 4.24 13.08 2.16
CA SER A 8 3.93 13.63 0.83
C SER A 8 3.30 15.02 0.90
N ALA A 9 2.44 15.28 1.89
CA ALA A 9 1.84 16.60 2.10
C ALA A 9 2.90 17.64 2.50
N ALA A 10 3.72 17.34 3.51
CA ALA A 10 4.70 18.27 4.08
C ALA A 10 5.82 18.70 3.10
N SER A 11 6.03 17.93 2.03
CA SER A 11 7.07 18.16 1.03
C SER A 11 6.64 19.04 -0.14
N PHE A 12 5.40 19.52 -0.19
CA PHE A 12 4.99 20.54 -1.17
C PHE A 12 5.11 21.94 -0.57
N GLN A 13 4.33 22.22 0.48
CA GLN A 13 4.28 23.49 1.21
C GLN A 13 3.80 23.25 2.66
N GLU A 14 3.84 24.30 3.50
CA GLU A 14 3.31 24.28 4.88
C GLU A 14 3.93 23.21 5.80
N THR A 15 5.20 22.85 5.59
CA THR A 15 5.91 21.74 6.26
C THR A 15 5.74 21.75 7.78
N THR A 16 5.96 22.89 8.45
CA THR A 16 5.84 22.98 9.92
C THR A 16 4.44 22.65 10.42
N ARG A 17 3.41 23.17 9.74
CA ARG A 17 2.01 22.96 10.12
C ARG A 17 1.64 21.47 9.97
N VAL A 18 1.96 20.89 8.82
CA VAL A 18 1.64 19.49 8.51
C VAL A 18 2.33 18.52 9.47
N LEU A 19 3.61 18.72 9.75
CA LEU A 19 4.36 17.86 10.67
C LEU A 19 3.86 17.99 12.12
N THR A 20 3.51 19.21 12.55
CA THR A 20 2.98 19.42 13.92
C THR A 20 1.63 18.72 14.10
N GLU A 21 0.72 18.86 13.14
CA GLU A 21 -0.59 18.22 13.18
C GLU A 21 -0.49 16.69 13.16
N ALA A 22 0.41 16.14 12.34
CA ALA A 22 0.68 14.71 12.29
C ALA A 22 1.28 14.19 13.61
N ALA A 23 2.22 14.91 14.21
CA ALA A 23 2.85 14.54 15.48
C ALA A 23 1.86 14.54 16.65
N VAL A 24 1.02 15.59 16.76
CA VAL A 24 0.01 15.70 17.83
C VAL A 24 -1.06 14.60 17.71
N ARG A 25 -1.42 14.21 16.48
CA ARG A 25 -2.38 13.13 16.23
C ARG A 25 -1.77 11.73 16.25
N GLY A 26 -0.44 11.61 16.33
CA GLY A 26 0.25 10.32 16.25
C GLY A 26 0.03 9.59 14.92
N LEU A 27 -0.06 10.32 13.80
CA LEU A 27 -0.30 9.72 12.49
C LEU A 27 0.90 8.86 12.05
N GLN A 28 0.60 7.73 11.43
CA GLN A 28 1.60 6.85 10.82
C GLN A 28 1.45 6.87 9.30
N ASP A 29 2.58 6.84 8.59
CA ASP A 29 2.62 6.80 7.15
C ASP A 29 2.98 5.39 6.66
N ASP A 30 2.08 4.79 5.86
CA ASP A 30 2.28 3.45 5.30
C ASP A 30 3.19 3.43 4.06
N LEU A 31 3.63 4.60 3.57
CA LEU A 31 4.55 4.73 2.43
C LEU A 31 4.04 3.97 1.20
N ARG A 32 2.76 4.17 0.88
CA ARG A 32 2.07 3.49 -0.23
C ARG A 32 2.24 4.26 -1.55
N GLY A 33 2.53 5.55 -1.47
CA GLY A 33 2.59 6.48 -2.59
C GLY A 33 3.98 6.61 -3.20
N LEU A 34 4.02 7.26 -4.37
CA LEU A 34 5.26 7.51 -5.09
C LEU A 34 6.18 8.47 -4.32
N LYS A 35 5.64 9.62 -3.90
CA LYS A 35 6.41 10.74 -3.36
C LYS A 35 7.04 10.41 -2.01
N GLU A 36 6.29 9.76 -1.12
CA GLU A 36 6.82 9.22 0.14
C GLU A 36 8.05 8.33 -0.06
N ASN A 37 7.96 7.36 -0.98
CA ASN A 37 9.04 6.39 -1.20
C ASN A 37 10.27 7.07 -1.80
N VAL A 38 10.09 8.07 -2.66
CA VAL A 38 11.19 8.89 -3.18
C VAL A 38 11.88 9.66 -2.04
N ILE A 39 11.10 10.32 -1.17
CA ILE A 39 11.65 11.12 -0.06
C ILE A 39 12.44 10.24 0.92
N VAL A 40 11.94 9.04 1.23
CA VAL A 40 12.56 8.10 2.18
C VAL A 40 13.69 7.28 1.54
N GLY A 41 13.85 7.30 0.22
CA GLY A 41 14.90 6.57 -0.50
C GLY A 41 14.62 5.07 -0.68
N ARG A 42 13.34 4.68 -0.79
CA ARG A 42 12.92 3.29 -1.07
C ARG A 42 12.53 3.12 -2.54
N LEU A 43 12.49 1.86 -3.00
CA LEU A 43 11.96 1.54 -4.32
C LEU A 43 10.52 2.05 -4.44
N ILE A 44 10.27 2.78 -5.53
CA ILE A 44 8.95 3.35 -5.82
C ILE A 44 7.93 2.27 -6.20
N PRO A 45 6.64 2.45 -5.91
CA PRO A 45 5.58 1.53 -6.29
C PRO A 45 5.20 1.64 -7.78
N ALA A 46 6.20 1.74 -8.67
CA ALA A 46 6.03 1.85 -10.10
C ALA A 46 7.20 1.15 -10.83
N GLY A 47 6.99 0.79 -12.09
CA GLY A 47 8.00 0.11 -12.90
C GLY A 47 8.53 -1.16 -12.22
N THR A 48 9.86 -1.30 -12.15
CA THR A 48 10.54 -2.45 -11.54
C THR A 48 10.28 -2.59 -10.03
N GLY A 49 9.92 -1.50 -9.34
CA GLY A 49 9.59 -1.53 -7.92
C GLY A 49 8.18 -2.06 -7.62
N PHE A 50 7.30 -2.20 -8.63
CA PHE A 50 5.92 -2.64 -8.44
C PHE A 50 5.82 -4.07 -7.88
N ALA A 51 6.64 -5.00 -8.38
CA ALA A 51 6.65 -6.40 -7.91
C ALA A 51 7.06 -6.50 -6.43
N THR A 52 8.06 -5.73 -6.01
CA THR A 52 8.53 -5.66 -4.63
C THR A 52 7.44 -5.09 -3.71
N HIS A 53 6.77 -4.01 -4.12
CA HIS A 53 5.69 -3.41 -3.33
C HIS A 53 4.48 -4.34 -3.21
N ARG A 54 4.10 -5.03 -4.30
CA ARG A 54 3.01 -6.03 -4.29
C ARG A 54 3.32 -7.20 -3.36
N SER A 55 4.54 -7.71 -3.41
CA SER A 55 4.99 -8.81 -2.55
C SER A 55 5.02 -8.40 -1.08
N ARG A 56 5.51 -7.18 -0.78
CA ARG A 56 5.57 -6.65 0.58
C ARG A 56 4.18 -6.44 1.19
N ARG A 57 3.21 -5.95 0.39
CA ARG A 57 1.81 -5.82 0.83
C ARG A 57 1.17 -7.16 1.18
N ARG A 58 1.41 -8.19 0.35
CA ARG A 58 0.95 -9.56 0.63
C ARG A 58 1.57 -10.11 1.92
N LEU A 59 2.87 -9.90 2.14
CA LEU A 59 3.52 -10.35 3.38
C LEU A 59 2.94 -9.69 4.63
N THR A 60 2.64 -8.38 4.57
CA THR A 60 2.00 -7.69 5.71
C THR A 60 0.58 -8.19 5.97
N GLU A 61 -0.19 -8.46 4.92
CA GLU A 61 -1.55 -9.04 5.05
C GLU A 61 -1.50 -10.47 5.60
N ASP A 62 -0.58 -11.29 5.11
CA ASP A 62 -0.45 -12.70 5.50
C ASP A 62 0.12 -12.85 6.92
N THR A 63 1.03 -11.95 7.33
CA THR A 63 1.50 -11.86 8.72
C THR A 63 0.35 -11.53 9.66
N GLY A 64 -0.51 -10.56 9.27
CA GLY A 64 -1.71 -10.21 10.04
C GLY A 64 -2.69 -11.37 10.14
N ARG A 65 -2.87 -12.16 9.07
CA ARG A 65 -3.73 -13.36 9.10
C ARG A 65 -3.16 -14.47 10.00
N ARG A 66 -1.85 -14.72 9.94
CA ARG A 66 -1.20 -15.77 10.73
C ARG A 66 -1.22 -15.48 12.23
N THR A 67 -0.89 -14.26 12.64
CA THR A 67 -0.99 -13.87 14.06
C THR A 67 -2.43 -13.94 14.56
N PHE A 68 -3.42 -13.65 13.73
CA PHE A 68 -4.84 -13.76 14.11
C PHE A 68 -5.31 -15.22 14.26
N MET A 69 -4.82 -16.12 13.40
CA MET A 69 -5.14 -17.56 13.45
C MET A 69 -4.48 -18.24 14.65
N GLU A 70 -3.27 -17.81 15.02
CA GLU A 70 -2.55 -18.28 16.21
C GLU A 70 -3.24 -17.87 17.52
N VAL A 71 -3.97 -16.75 17.53
CA VAL A 71 -4.75 -16.27 18.68
C VAL A 71 -6.18 -16.88 18.72
N GLY A 72 -6.53 -17.78 17.80
CA GLY A 72 -7.77 -18.55 17.84
C GLY A 72 -9.04 -17.82 17.38
N GLY A 73 -8.91 -16.76 16.57
CA GLY A 73 -10.05 -16.08 15.96
C GLY A 73 -10.62 -16.84 14.76
N SER A 74 -11.88 -17.27 14.81
CA SER A 74 -12.58 -17.90 13.68
C SER A 74 -12.74 -16.94 12.50
N VAL A 75 -12.34 -17.36 11.30
CA VAL A 75 -12.30 -16.53 10.08
C VAL A 75 -13.68 -16.48 9.39
N PRO A 76 -14.20 -15.31 8.97
CA PRO A 76 -15.26 -15.26 7.98
C PRO A 76 -14.69 -15.53 6.58
N GLU A 77 -15.24 -16.53 5.88
CA GLU A 77 -14.90 -16.84 4.48
C GLU A 77 -15.10 -15.59 3.60
N VAL A 78 -14.01 -15.10 3.00
CA VAL A 78 -14.05 -14.09 1.94
C VAL A 78 -13.71 -14.77 0.62
N ASP A 79 -14.73 -14.87 -0.22
CA ASP A 79 -14.73 -15.42 -1.57
C ASP A 79 -13.93 -14.48 -2.50
N ASP A 80 -12.74 -14.88 -2.94
CA ASP A 80 -11.94 -14.13 -3.91
C ASP A 80 -12.27 -14.62 -5.33
N SER A 81 -13.41 -14.17 -5.85
CA SER A 81 -13.75 -14.29 -7.27
C SER A 81 -13.09 -13.14 -8.05
N SER A 82 -11.77 -13.20 -8.28
CA SER A 82 -11.13 -12.35 -9.28
C SER A 82 -10.86 -13.15 -10.56
N SER A 83 -11.83 -13.05 -11.46
CA SER A 83 -11.82 -13.57 -12.83
C SER A 83 -10.58 -13.10 -13.60
N VAL A 84 -9.72 -14.05 -13.98
CA VAL A 84 -8.73 -13.83 -15.03
C VAL A 84 -9.42 -14.18 -16.36
N SER A 85 -9.82 -13.15 -17.09
CA SER A 85 -10.25 -13.29 -18.49
C SER A 85 -8.99 -13.44 -19.34
N GLU A 86 -8.71 -14.65 -19.81
CA GLU A 86 -7.67 -14.88 -20.83
C GLU A 86 -8.20 -14.43 -22.19
N GLU A 87 -7.50 -13.47 -22.81
CA GLU A 87 -7.67 -13.12 -24.22
C GLU A 87 -7.32 -14.32 -25.09
N SER A 88 -8.20 -14.67 -26.03
CA SER A 88 -7.88 -15.52 -27.17
C SER A 88 -8.04 -14.70 -28.44
N GLU A 89 -6.93 -14.17 -28.94
CA GLU A 89 -6.81 -13.81 -30.36
C GLU A 89 -7.02 -15.07 -31.21
N SER A 90 -8.08 -15.09 -32.01
CA SER A 90 -8.25 -16.05 -33.10
C SER A 90 -8.26 -15.29 -34.41
N THR A 91 -7.10 -15.25 -35.05
CA THR A 91 -6.92 -14.97 -36.47
C THR A 91 -7.55 -16.10 -37.31
N ALA A 92 -8.03 -15.73 -38.50
CA ALA A 92 -8.35 -16.55 -39.69
C ALA A 92 -9.83 -16.88 -39.95
N GLY A 93 -10.31 -16.38 -41.10
CA GLY A 93 -11.62 -16.61 -41.70
C GLY A 93 -11.97 -15.50 -42.68
#